data_AF-A0A2V5VGX4-F1
#
_entry.id   AF-A0A2V5VGX4-F1
#
_cell.length_a   1.000
_cell.length_b   1.000
_cell.length_c   1.000
_cell.angle_alpha   90.00
_cell.angle_beta   90.00
_cell.angle_gamma   90.00
#
_symmetry.space_group_name_H-M   'P 1'
#
loop_
_entity.id
_entity.type
_entity.pdbx_description
1 polymer ?
#
loop_
_entity_poly.entity_id
_entity_poly.type
_entity_poly.pdbx_seq_one_letter_code
_entity_poly.pdbx_strand_id
1 'polypeptide(L)'
;FRQHVSAIALMFVATLGALAFFVYSQVHWGHWNIYMLTQAAGWGIVPDYLAVFKPSSYRWLLPAPNNPTEASQMSMTLGALLILAIAICELFPAIRRLAGWPTRAGLYFCAAVIYYISVSGVACVEMESMLRYEFCVHALIVLALLNILSQLHKSPIFLRAFGMAAAVLVSAAGLSVQGWYVWNFTRGNWVA
;
A
#
# COMPACT_ATOMS: atom_id res chain seq x y z
N PHE A 1 23.14 -15.42 0.60
CA PHE A 1 23.52 -14.60 1.78
C PHE A 1 24.36 -13.39 1.43
N ARG A 2 25.58 -13.53 0.87
CA ARG A 2 26.48 -12.39 0.56
C ARG A 2 25.86 -11.26 -0.28
N GLN A 3 24.98 -11.59 -1.24
CA GLN A 3 24.27 -10.61 -2.09
C GLN A 3 23.17 -9.81 -1.37
N HIS A 4 22.67 -10.27 -0.21
CA HIS A 4 21.59 -9.59 0.53
C HIS A 4 22.09 -8.91 1.81
N VAL A 5 23.39 -8.98 2.11
CA VAL A 5 23.96 -8.42 3.36
C VAL A 5 23.71 -6.91 3.45
N SER A 6 23.86 -6.17 2.35
CA SER A 6 23.59 -4.73 2.33
C SER A 6 22.13 -4.39 2.63
N ALA A 7 21.20 -5.11 2.01
CA ALA A 7 19.77 -4.92 2.23
C ALA A 7 19.36 -5.30 3.67
N ILE A 8 19.89 -6.41 4.19
CA ILE A 8 19.66 -6.85 5.57
C ILE A 8 20.23 -5.85 6.57
N ALA A 9 21.45 -5.34 6.33
CA ALA A 9 22.07 -4.32 7.18
C ALA A 9 21.25 -3.02 7.17
N LEU A 10 20.78 -2.57 6.00
CA LEU A 10 19.96 -1.37 5.88
C LEU A 10 18.61 -1.53 6.58
N MET A 11 17.96 -2.70 6.42
CA MET A 11 16.74 -3.03 7.18
C MET A 11 17.00 -2.97 8.67
N PHE A 12 18.08 -3.60 9.15
CA PHE A 12 18.42 -3.63 10.57
C PHE A 12 18.67 -2.24 11.15
N VAL A 13 19.42 -1.39 10.44
CA VAL A 13 19.66 0.01 10.83
C VAL A 13 18.36 0.80 10.86
N ALA A 14 17.50 0.64 9.86
CA ALA A 14 16.20 1.32 9.82
C ALA A 14 15.28 0.87 10.98
N THR A 15 15.23 -0.43 11.28
CA THR A 15 14.45 -0.96 12.40
C THR A 15 14.98 -0.47 13.75
N LEU A 16 16.31 -0.46 13.94
CA LEU A 16 16.91 0.10 15.15
C LEU A 16 16.64 1.59 15.29
N GLY A 17 16.71 2.36 14.19
CA GLY A 17 16.38 3.78 14.19
C GLY A 17 14.93 4.03 14.61
N ALA A 18 13.98 3.27 14.06
CA ALA A 18 12.57 3.34 14.44
C ALA A 18 12.36 2.98 15.92
N LEU A 19 12.96 1.88 16.40
CA LEU A 19 12.88 1.48 17.80
C LEU A 19 13.48 2.54 18.73
N ALA A 20 14.65 3.09 18.39
CA ALA A 20 15.29 4.15 19.15
C ALA A 20 14.39 5.39 19.23
N PHE A 21 13.71 5.76 18.14
CA PHE A 21 12.75 6.86 18.15
C PHE A 21 11.56 6.61 19.08
N PHE A 22 10.97 5.40 19.07
CA PHE A 22 9.88 5.05 19.98
C PHE A 22 10.32 5.00 21.44
N VAL A 23 11.50 4.44 21.72
CA VAL A 23 12.09 4.41 23.06
C VAL A 23 12.40 5.83 23.55
N TYR A 24 13.03 6.65 22.71
CA TYR A 24 13.28 8.06 23.00
C TYR A 24 11.98 8.78 23.33
N SER A 25 10.92 8.55 22.54
CA SER A 25 9.62 9.17 22.76
C SER A 25 9.00 8.76 24.09
N GLN A 26 9.08 7.46 24.43
CA GLN A 26 8.63 6.92 25.70
C GLN A 26 9.39 7.49 26.89
N VAL A 27 10.71 7.68 26.76
CA VAL A 27 11.56 8.21 27.85
C VAL A 27 11.33 9.71 28.06
N HIS A 28 11.26 10.50 26.97
CA HIS A 28 11.15 11.96 27.08
C HIS A 28 9.74 12.46 27.38
N TRP A 29 8.71 11.84 26.81
CA TRP A 29 7.33 12.33 26.92
C TRP A 29 6.40 11.33 27.63
N GLY A 30 6.91 10.19 28.10
CA GLY A 30 6.10 9.16 28.77
C GLY A 30 5.19 8.37 27.83
N HIS A 31 5.18 8.70 26.54
CA HIS A 31 4.31 8.13 25.53
C HIS A 31 5.11 7.77 24.27
N TRP A 32 5.04 6.52 23.84
CA TRP A 32 5.60 6.05 22.57
C TRP A 32 4.69 6.39 21.38
N ASN A 33 3.40 6.59 21.63
CA ASN A 33 2.34 6.78 20.64
C ASN A 33 1.93 8.26 20.45
N ILE A 34 2.88 9.19 20.61
CA ILE A 34 2.64 10.64 20.58
C ILE A 34 1.85 11.05 19.33
N TYR A 35 2.19 10.49 18.16
CA TYR A 35 1.48 10.76 16.93
C TYR A 35 -0.01 10.42 17.01
N MET A 36 -0.36 9.26 17.57
CA MET A 36 -1.76 8.86 17.75
C MET A 36 -2.47 9.74 18.78
N LEU A 37 -1.78 10.15 19.85
CA LEU A 37 -2.34 11.08 20.84
C LEU A 37 -2.64 12.44 20.21
N THR A 38 -1.76 12.96 19.35
CA THR A 38 -1.99 14.20 18.62
C THR A 38 -3.16 14.08 17.64
N GLN A 39 -3.27 12.96 16.93
CA GLN A 39 -4.41 12.72 16.03
C GLN A 39 -5.73 12.59 16.79
N ALA A 40 -5.75 11.90 17.93
CA ALA A 40 -6.94 11.78 18.78
C ALA A 40 -7.35 13.13 19.39
N ALA A 41 -6.39 13.87 19.94
CA ALA A 41 -6.66 15.16 20.59
C ALA A 41 -7.00 16.28 19.60
N GLY A 42 -6.34 16.32 18.43
CA GLY A 42 -6.53 17.37 17.44
C GLY A 42 -7.70 17.12 16.49
N TRP A 43 -7.94 15.86 16.12
CA TRP A 43 -8.85 15.50 15.02
C TRP A 43 -9.88 14.43 15.42
N GLY A 44 -9.88 13.96 16.68
CA GLY A 44 -10.82 12.93 17.14
C GLY A 44 -10.58 11.54 16.51
N ILE A 45 -9.42 11.32 15.90
CA ILE A 45 -9.10 10.09 15.17
C ILE A 45 -8.75 8.98 16.16
N VAL A 46 -9.54 7.90 16.15
CA VAL A 46 -9.30 6.71 16.97
C VAL A 46 -9.12 5.50 16.04
N PRO A 47 -8.05 4.70 16.22
CA PRO A 47 -7.80 3.56 15.34
C PRO A 47 -8.85 2.46 15.52
N ASP A 48 -9.40 1.99 14.40
CA ASP A 48 -10.30 0.84 14.36
C ASP A 48 -9.58 -0.35 13.72
N TYR A 49 -8.96 -1.17 14.56
CA TYR A 49 -8.20 -2.35 14.14
C TYR A 49 -9.04 -3.43 13.44
N LEU A 50 -10.37 -3.38 13.59
CA LEU A 50 -11.30 -4.31 12.97
C LEU A 50 -11.92 -3.75 11.69
N ALA A 51 -11.61 -2.50 11.31
CA ALA A 51 -12.18 -1.85 10.14
C ALA A 51 -11.96 -2.64 8.83
N VAL A 52 -10.83 -3.33 8.70
CA VAL A 52 -10.54 -4.17 7.51
C VAL A 52 -11.59 -5.26 7.30
N PHE A 53 -12.20 -5.76 8.37
CA PHE A 53 -13.23 -6.81 8.32
C PHE A 53 -14.66 -6.24 8.26
N LYS A 54 -14.84 -4.93 8.46
CA LYS A 54 -16.16 -4.30 8.45
C LYS A 54 -16.60 -4.05 7.01
N PRO A 55 -17.73 -4.61 6.56
CA PRO A 55 -18.26 -4.35 5.22
C PRO A 55 -18.59 -2.87 5.00
N SER A 56 -18.97 -2.15 6.07
CA SER A 56 -19.27 -0.71 6.02
C SER A 56 -18.08 0.16 5.64
N SER A 57 -16.85 -0.37 5.74
CA SER A 57 -15.63 0.31 5.33
C SER A 57 -15.42 0.28 3.81
N TYR A 58 -16.09 -0.61 3.08
CA TYR A 58 -15.96 -0.72 1.62
C TYR A 58 -17.14 -0.03 0.92
N ARG A 59 -16.88 1.09 0.25
CA ARG A 59 -17.89 1.86 -0.48
C ARG A 59 -17.65 1.80 -1.98
N TRP A 60 -18.62 1.28 -2.73
CA TRP A 60 -18.57 1.15 -4.19
C TRP A 60 -19.17 2.39 -4.86
N LEU A 61 -18.48 3.51 -4.73
CA LEU A 61 -18.89 4.79 -5.31
C LEU A 61 -18.23 4.96 -6.68
N LEU A 62 -19.00 5.33 -7.71
CA LEU A 62 -18.45 5.95 -8.91
C LEU A 62 -18.10 7.38 -8.53
N PRO A 63 -16.82 7.73 -8.34
CA PRO A 63 -16.46 9.00 -7.75
C PRO A 63 -16.87 10.13 -8.69
N ALA A 64 -17.58 11.12 -8.16
CA ALA A 64 -17.72 12.37 -8.87
C ALA A 64 -16.30 12.97 -9.06
N PRO A 65 -15.93 13.45 -10.26
CA PRO A 65 -14.56 13.90 -10.55
C PRO A 65 -14.07 15.07 -9.69
N ASN A 66 -14.97 15.76 -8.98
CA ASN A 66 -14.68 16.86 -8.08
C ASN A 66 -14.75 16.50 -6.57
N ASN A 67 -15.01 15.25 -6.20
CA ASN A 67 -15.14 14.85 -4.79
C ASN A 67 -13.94 14.00 -4.30
N PRO A 68 -13.00 14.58 -3.50
CA PRO A 68 -11.84 13.88 -2.94
C PRO A 68 -12.17 12.63 -2.14
N THR A 69 -13.27 12.71 -1.40
CA THR A 69 -13.61 11.74 -0.37
C THR A 69 -14.13 10.47 -1.02
N GLU A 70 -14.97 10.59 -2.04
CA GLU A 70 -15.46 9.46 -2.83
C GLU A 70 -14.32 8.77 -3.59
N ALA A 71 -13.39 9.54 -4.17
CA ALA A 71 -12.21 8.98 -4.84
C ALA A 71 -11.33 8.19 -3.86
N SER A 72 -11.12 8.71 -2.65
CA SER A 72 -10.36 8.03 -1.59
C SER A 72 -11.05 6.75 -1.11
N GLN A 73 -12.38 6.79 -0.95
CA GLN A 73 -13.19 5.63 -0.55
C GLN A 73 -13.20 4.54 -1.64
N MET A 74 -13.31 4.92 -2.92
CA MET A 74 -13.21 3.96 -4.02
C MET A 74 -11.83 3.33 -4.08
N SER A 75 -10.77 4.15 -3.93
CA SER A 75 -9.38 3.68 -3.91
C SER A 75 -9.20 2.58 -2.86
N MET A 76 -9.70 2.78 -1.63
CA MET A 76 -9.68 1.74 -0.59
C MET A 76 -10.19 0.37 -1.08
N THR A 77 -11.36 0.37 -1.72
CA THR A 77 -12.00 -0.86 -2.20
C THR A 77 -11.18 -1.51 -3.30
N LEU A 78 -10.62 -0.71 -4.21
CA LEU A 78 -9.75 -1.18 -5.28
C LEU A 78 -8.46 -1.79 -4.71
N GLY A 79 -7.85 -1.17 -3.70
CA GLY A 79 -6.68 -1.70 -2.99
C GLY A 79 -6.93 -3.07 -2.36
N ALA A 80 -8.06 -3.24 -1.65
CA ALA A 80 -8.45 -4.54 -1.08
C ALA A 80 -8.69 -5.60 -2.16
N LEU A 81 -9.43 -5.24 -3.22
CA LEU A 81 -9.68 -6.16 -4.33
C LEU A 81 -8.38 -6.57 -5.02
N LEU A 82 -7.44 -5.65 -5.17
CA LEU A 82 -6.15 -5.91 -5.78
C LEU A 82 -5.34 -6.89 -4.92
N ILE A 83 -5.30 -6.69 -3.60
CA ILE A 83 -4.66 -7.62 -2.66
C ILE A 83 -5.34 -9.00 -2.71
N LEU A 84 -6.68 -9.04 -2.74
CA LEU A 84 -7.45 -10.28 -2.82
C LEU A 84 -7.23 -11.00 -4.15
N ALA A 85 -7.28 -10.28 -5.28
CA ALA A 85 -7.03 -10.81 -6.61
C ALA A 85 -5.63 -11.40 -6.70
N ILE A 86 -4.62 -10.73 -6.13
CA ILE A 86 -3.26 -11.25 -6.04
C ILE A 86 -3.21 -12.52 -5.19
N ALA A 87 -3.85 -12.54 -4.02
CA ALA A 87 -3.90 -13.74 -3.18
C ALA A 87 -4.54 -14.92 -3.92
N ILE A 88 -5.60 -14.67 -4.69
CA ILE A 88 -6.25 -15.66 -5.57
C ILE A 88 -5.31 -16.10 -6.70
N CYS A 89 -4.64 -15.15 -7.38
CA CYS A 89 -3.65 -15.46 -8.40
C CYS A 89 -2.50 -16.34 -7.85
N GLU A 90 -2.02 -16.06 -6.64
CA GLU A 90 -0.99 -16.88 -5.99
C GLU A 90 -1.47 -18.27 -5.58
N LEU A 91 -2.77 -18.52 -5.42
CA LEU A 91 -3.29 -19.87 -5.16
C LEU A 91 -3.10 -20.79 -6.37
N PHE A 92 -2.98 -20.25 -7.59
CA PHE A 92 -2.78 -21.06 -8.78
C PHE A 92 -1.36 -21.68 -8.83
N PRO A 93 -1.25 -23.02 -8.93
CA PRO A 93 0.04 -23.71 -8.98
C PRO A 93 0.90 -23.28 -10.17
N ALA A 94 0.27 -22.88 -11.29
CA ALA A 94 0.97 -22.35 -12.45
C ALA A 94 1.81 -21.11 -12.08
N ILE A 95 1.22 -20.16 -11.36
CA ILE A 95 1.88 -18.92 -10.93
C ILE A 95 2.97 -19.21 -9.88
N ARG A 96 2.73 -20.15 -8.95
CA ARG A 96 3.72 -20.57 -7.97
C ARG A 96 4.95 -21.25 -8.59
N ARG A 97 4.75 -22.01 -9.68
CA ARG A 97 5.83 -22.70 -10.40
C ARG A 97 6.63 -21.78 -11.30
N LEU A 98 6.05 -20.65 -11.72
CA LEU A 98 6.66 -19.70 -12.65
C LEU A 98 7.71 -18.79 -12.00
N ALA A 99 7.63 -18.55 -10.68
CA ALA A 99 8.47 -17.56 -10.03
C ALA A 99 8.80 -17.91 -8.58
N GLY A 100 10.01 -17.52 -8.13
CA GLY A 100 10.47 -17.65 -6.76
C GLY A 100 9.55 -16.94 -5.77
N TRP A 101 8.96 -17.72 -4.87
CA TRP A 101 7.98 -17.28 -3.87
C TRP A 101 8.51 -16.32 -2.77
N PRO A 102 9.76 -16.44 -2.24
CA PRO A 102 10.13 -15.73 -1.01
C PRO A 102 10.20 -14.21 -1.16
N THR A 103 10.69 -13.69 -2.30
CA THR A 103 10.77 -12.24 -2.55
C THR A 103 9.37 -11.62 -2.68
N ARG A 104 8.43 -12.33 -3.29
CA ARG A 104 7.04 -11.87 -3.49
C ARG A 104 6.25 -11.91 -2.20
N ALA A 105 6.42 -12.99 -1.41
CA ALA A 105 5.82 -13.07 -0.09
C ALA A 105 6.21 -11.86 0.78
N GLY A 106 7.47 -11.42 0.71
CA GLY A 106 7.93 -10.20 1.37
C GLY A 106 7.22 -8.93 0.86
N LEU A 107 7.12 -8.74 -0.46
CA LEU A 107 6.44 -7.57 -1.04
C LEU A 107 4.94 -7.54 -0.68
N TYR A 108 4.25 -8.67 -0.77
CA TYR A 108 2.84 -8.77 -0.40
C TYR A 108 2.61 -8.59 1.09
N PHE A 109 3.50 -9.12 1.92
CA PHE A 109 3.44 -8.92 3.36
C PHE A 109 3.57 -7.42 3.69
N CYS A 110 4.57 -6.73 3.12
CA CYS A 110 4.71 -5.29 3.29
C CYS A 110 3.48 -4.52 2.79
N ALA A 111 2.95 -4.88 1.62
CA ALA A 111 1.76 -4.25 1.05
C ALA A 111 0.54 -4.44 1.96
N ALA A 112 0.34 -5.65 2.49
CA ALA A 112 -0.75 -5.99 3.40
C ALA A 112 -0.63 -5.27 4.75
N VAL A 113 0.58 -5.17 5.32
CA VAL A 113 0.82 -4.45 6.57
C VAL A 113 0.57 -2.96 6.41
N ILE A 114 1.07 -2.34 5.32
CA ILE A 114 0.82 -0.92 5.05
C ILE A 114 -0.68 -0.69 4.83
N TYR A 115 -1.35 -1.55 4.05
CA TYR A 115 -2.79 -1.46 3.84
C TYR A 115 -3.57 -1.57 5.15
N TYR A 116 -3.24 -2.56 5.99
CA TYR A 116 -3.85 -2.77 7.30
C TYR A 116 -3.72 -1.54 8.20
N ILE A 117 -2.49 -1.04 8.39
CA ILE A 117 -2.23 0.14 9.24
C ILE A 117 -3.01 1.35 8.73
N SER A 118 -3.06 1.54 7.41
CA SER A 118 -3.74 2.67 6.79
C SER A 118 -5.25 2.60 6.98
N VAL A 119 -5.87 1.44 6.71
CA VAL A 119 -7.31 1.25 6.91
C VAL A 119 -7.68 1.43 8.38
N SER A 120 -6.91 0.83 9.30
CA SER A 120 -7.19 0.95 10.72
C SER A 120 -7.05 2.37 11.25
N GLY A 121 -6.13 3.18 10.70
CA GLY A 121 -5.93 4.57 11.12
C GLY A 121 -6.99 5.54 10.59
N VAL A 122 -7.55 5.29 9.41
CA VAL A 122 -8.41 6.26 8.69
C VAL A 122 -9.90 5.87 8.73
N ALA A 123 -10.23 4.70 9.27
CA ALA A 123 -11.61 4.22 9.35
C ALA A 123 -12.59 5.14 10.11
N CYS A 124 -12.11 5.81 11.16
CA CYS A 124 -12.93 6.71 11.98
C CYS A 124 -13.27 8.03 11.28
N VAL A 125 -12.54 8.40 10.22
CA VAL A 125 -12.76 9.61 9.40
C VAL A 125 -13.26 9.25 8.01
N GLU A 126 -14.10 8.22 7.92
CA GLU A 126 -14.70 7.75 6.66
C GLU A 126 -13.70 7.52 5.50
N MET A 127 -12.48 7.07 5.80
CA MET A 127 -11.44 6.80 4.79
C MET A 127 -11.00 8.05 4.01
N GLU A 128 -11.19 9.21 4.61
CA GLU A 128 -10.77 10.48 4.05
C GLU A 128 -9.24 10.53 3.88
N SER A 129 -8.78 10.98 2.70
CA SER A 129 -7.37 10.99 2.32
C SER A 129 -6.66 9.63 2.28
N MET A 130 -7.40 8.50 2.29
CA MET A 130 -6.82 7.16 2.21
C MET A 130 -5.91 6.96 0.98
N LEU A 131 -6.19 7.69 -0.10
CA LEU A 131 -5.44 7.69 -1.36
C LEU A 131 -3.93 7.92 -1.18
N ARG A 132 -3.52 8.72 -0.18
CA ARG A 132 -2.09 8.98 0.12
C ARG A 132 -1.36 7.73 0.58
N TYR A 133 -2.04 6.89 1.35
CA TYR A 133 -1.45 5.70 1.93
C TYR A 133 -1.46 4.52 0.95
N GLU A 134 -2.41 4.52 0.02
CA GLU A 134 -2.54 3.47 -0.99
C GLU A 134 -1.46 3.52 -2.08
N PHE A 135 -0.86 4.68 -2.33
CA PHE A 135 0.24 4.82 -3.28
C PHE A 135 1.38 3.84 -3.01
N CYS A 136 1.79 3.70 -1.74
CA CYS A 136 2.85 2.77 -1.33
C CYS A 136 2.43 1.30 -1.55
N VAL A 137 1.18 0.96 -1.27
CA VAL A 137 0.62 -0.38 -1.50
C VAL A 137 0.63 -0.71 -3.00
N HIS A 138 0.20 0.25 -3.83
CA HIS A 138 0.20 0.11 -5.28
C HIS A 138 1.62 -0.10 -5.82
N ALA A 139 2.59 0.70 -5.39
CA ALA A 139 3.99 0.55 -5.81
C ALA A 139 4.57 -0.84 -5.47
N LEU A 140 4.29 -1.36 -4.27
CA LEU A 140 4.74 -2.70 -3.87
C LEU A 140 4.10 -3.81 -4.70
N ILE A 141 2.81 -3.66 -5.03
CA ILE A 141 2.09 -4.59 -5.89
C ILE A 141 2.64 -4.57 -7.31
N VAL A 142 2.89 -3.38 -7.87
CA VAL A 142 3.52 -3.23 -9.19
C VAL A 142 4.89 -3.89 -9.21
N LEU A 143 5.72 -3.68 -8.18
CA LEU A 143 7.02 -4.35 -8.06
C LEU A 143 6.88 -5.88 -8.01
N ALA A 144 5.88 -6.40 -7.31
CA ALA A 144 5.63 -7.84 -7.26
C ALA A 144 5.21 -8.40 -8.63
N LEU A 145 4.38 -7.68 -9.38
CA LEU A 145 3.98 -8.03 -10.75
C LEU A 145 5.17 -7.99 -11.72
N LEU A 146 5.99 -6.94 -11.65
CA LEU A 146 7.22 -6.82 -12.44
C LEU A 146 8.20 -7.95 -12.13
N ASN A 147 8.31 -8.34 -10.86
CA ASN A 147 9.14 -9.48 -10.48
C ASN A 147 8.62 -10.79 -11.11
N ILE A 148 7.32 -11.04 -11.17
CA ILE A 148 6.75 -12.19 -11.90
C ILE A 148 7.12 -12.10 -13.38
N LEU A 149 6.86 -10.96 -14.02
CA LEU A 149 7.13 -10.74 -15.46
C LEU A 149 8.61 -10.94 -15.81
N SER A 150 9.52 -10.54 -14.92
CA SER A 150 10.96 -10.72 -15.12
C SER A 150 11.39 -12.20 -15.15
N GLN A 151 10.65 -13.06 -14.44
CA GLN A 151 10.95 -14.48 -14.30
C GLN A 151 10.30 -15.34 -15.40
N LEU A 152 9.40 -14.78 -16.21
CA LEU A 152 8.77 -15.43 -17.37
C LEU A 152 9.71 -15.64 -18.58
N HIS A 153 11.01 -15.82 -18.34
CA HIS A 153 12.07 -15.84 -19.35
C HIS A 153 11.91 -16.94 -20.43
N LYS A 154 11.08 -17.96 -20.19
CA LYS A 154 10.77 -19.07 -21.11
C LYS A 154 9.46 -18.90 -21.91
N SER A 155 8.74 -17.79 -21.75
CA SER A 155 7.44 -17.53 -22.40
C SER A 155 7.61 -16.88 -23.79
N PRO A 156 6.69 -17.10 -24.76
CA PRO A 156 6.75 -16.47 -26.08
C PRO A 156 6.87 -14.94 -26.00
N ILE A 157 7.78 -14.38 -26.81
CA ILE A 157 8.19 -12.96 -26.80
C ILE A 157 6.97 -12.02 -26.89
N PHE A 158 5.96 -12.35 -27.69
CA PHE A 158 4.75 -11.52 -27.84
C PHE A 158 3.89 -11.45 -26.59
N LEU A 159 3.70 -12.59 -25.90
CA LEU A 159 2.91 -12.62 -24.66
C LEU A 159 3.64 -11.86 -23.53
N ARG A 160 4.97 -11.94 -23.52
CA ARG A 160 5.82 -11.18 -22.61
C ARG A 160 5.79 -9.68 -22.90
N ALA A 161 5.96 -9.28 -24.16
CA ALA A 161 5.94 -7.89 -24.57
C ALA A 161 4.57 -7.25 -24.29
N PHE A 162 3.48 -7.97 -24.59
CA PHE A 162 2.12 -7.54 -24.28
C PHE A 162 1.88 -7.43 -22.77
N GLY A 163 2.29 -8.44 -21.99
CA GLY A 163 2.15 -8.43 -20.53
C GLY A 163 2.97 -7.31 -19.86
N MET A 164 4.19 -7.05 -20.35
CA MET A 164 5.02 -5.94 -19.89
C MET A 164 4.42 -4.59 -20.29
N ALA A 165 3.98 -4.43 -21.54
CA ALA A 165 3.35 -3.20 -22.01
C ALA A 165 2.06 -2.90 -21.22
N ALA A 166 1.21 -3.90 -21.00
CA ALA A 166 0.00 -3.77 -20.21
C ALA A 166 0.31 -3.41 -18.75
N ALA A 167 1.25 -4.12 -18.11
CA ALA A 167 1.64 -3.81 -16.74
C ALA A 167 2.25 -2.41 -16.61
N VAL A 168 3.10 -2.00 -17.55
CA VAL A 168 3.70 -0.65 -17.57
C VAL A 168 2.63 0.41 -17.81
N LEU A 169 1.71 0.22 -18.76
CA LEU A 169 0.64 1.17 -19.04
C LEU A 169 -0.33 1.31 -17.86
N VAL A 170 -0.74 0.21 -17.25
CA VAL A 170 -1.63 0.22 -16.07
C VAL A 170 -0.92 0.85 -14.88
N SER A 171 0.35 0.54 -14.65
CA SER A 171 1.13 1.15 -13.57
C SER A 171 1.38 2.63 -13.82
N ALA A 172 1.71 3.03 -15.05
CA ALA A 172 1.93 4.42 -15.41
C ALA A 172 0.63 5.24 -15.32
N ALA A 173 -0.50 4.68 -15.76
CA ALA A 173 -1.81 5.31 -15.60
C ALA A 173 -2.18 5.44 -14.12
N GLY A 174 -2.02 4.36 -13.34
CA GLY A 174 -2.27 4.37 -11.89
C GLY A 174 -1.41 5.38 -11.14
N LEU A 175 -0.09 5.40 -11.40
CA LEU A 175 0.84 6.35 -10.81
C LEU A 175 0.58 7.79 -11.27
N SER A 176 0.16 8.01 -12.52
CA SER A 176 -0.16 9.36 -13.03
C SER A 176 -1.43 9.89 -12.37
N VAL A 177 -2.46 9.05 -12.23
CA VAL A 177 -3.71 9.41 -11.55
C VAL A 177 -3.46 9.66 -10.07
N GLN A 178 -2.76 8.76 -9.38
CA GLN A 178 -2.39 8.94 -7.97
C GLN A 178 -1.49 10.16 -7.77
N GLY A 179 -0.53 10.39 -8.66
CA GLY A 179 0.35 11.56 -8.65
C GLY A 179 -0.40 12.87 -8.86
N TRP A 180 -1.39 12.88 -9.76
CA TRP A 180 -2.28 14.03 -9.96
C TRP A 180 -3.12 14.32 -8.71
N TYR A 181 -3.62 13.29 -8.01
CA TYR A 181 -4.32 13.48 -6.73
C TYR A 181 -3.41 13.99 -5.62
N VAL A 182 -2.20 13.43 -5.47
CA VAL A 182 -1.21 13.92 -4.50
C VAL A 182 -0.82 15.36 -4.79
N TRP A 183 -0.62 15.72 -6.06
CA TRP A 183 -0.32 17.09 -6.46
C TRP A 183 -1.44 18.07 -6.08
N ASN A 184 -2.70 17.71 -6.37
CA ASN A 184 -3.85 18.52 -5.97
C ASN A 184 -3.98 18.65 -4.44
N PHE A 185 -3.64 17.60 -3.70
CA PHE A 185 -3.58 17.64 -2.24
C PHE A 185 -2.50 18.61 -1.75
N THR A 186 -1.28 18.55 -2.28
CA THR A 186 -0.17 19.45 -1.88
C THR A 186 -0.44 20.92 -2.18
N ARG A 187 -1.33 21.22 -3.14
CA ARG A 187 -1.76 22.58 -3.50
C ARG A 187 -2.86 23.13 -2.58
N GLY A 188 -3.38 22.33 -1.64
CA GLY A 188 -4.50 22.74 -0.78
C GLY A 188 -5.83 22.87 -1.53
N ASN A 189 -5.93 22.36 -2.76
CA ASN A 189 -7.17 22.37 -3.51
C ASN A 189 -8.17 21.31 -2.99
N TRP A 190 -7.65 20.27 -2.34
CA TRP A 190 -8.39 19.10 -1.87
C TRP A 190 -8.06 18.97 -0.38
N VAL A 191 -8.55 19.92 0.42
CA VAL A 191 -8.48 19.85 1.88
C VAL A 191 -9.63 18.96 2.33
N ALA A 192 -9.24 17.80 2.83
CA ALA A 192 -9.99 17.07 3.83
C ALA A 192 -9.87 17.85 5.15
#